data_AF-A0A3L7W3E5-F1
#
_entry.id   AF-A0A3L7W3E5-F1
#
_cell.length_a   1.000
_cell.length_b   1.000
_cell.length_c   1.000
_cell.angle_alpha   90.00
_cell.angle_beta   90.00
_cell.angle_gamma   90.00
#
_symmetry.space_group_name_H-M   'P 1'
#
loop_
_entity.id
_entity.type
_entity.pdbx_description
1 polymer ?
#
loop_
_entity_poly.entity_id
_entity_poly.type
_entity_poly.pdbx_seq_one_letter_code
_entity_poly.pdbx_strand_id
1 'polypeptide(L)'
;MGEASMSGERLLGIDLGDARIGLAIDDGAGDIRGLATMRRAASIDDDVRRLTTICAEQRATRLIVGLPLHSDGAASEQGRRTEEWAVRISAALALPCEFVDERYSSQRAEERVGRLGGGARPPGPARREAHRAAIDREAARLILEDYRDPSLRLPRPVGGER
;
A
#
# COMPACT_ATOMS: atom_id res chain seq x y z
N MET A 1 -19.68 -23.80 4.62
CA MET A 1 -18.57 -23.25 5.43
C MET A 1 -18.81 -21.76 5.50
N GLY A 2 -19.11 -21.25 6.70
CA GLY A 2 -19.63 -19.90 6.88
C GLY A 2 -18.55 -18.84 6.65
N GLU A 3 -18.89 -17.85 5.83
CA GLU A 3 -18.17 -16.59 5.76
C GLU A 3 -18.32 -15.90 7.12
N ALA A 4 -17.24 -15.87 7.90
CA ALA A 4 -17.20 -15.11 9.12
C ALA A 4 -17.36 -13.63 8.75
N SER A 5 -18.47 -13.04 9.20
CA SER A 5 -18.67 -11.60 9.22
C SER A 5 -17.48 -10.93 9.90
N MET A 6 -16.63 -10.25 9.13
CA MET A 6 -15.42 -9.55 9.58
C MET A 6 -15.77 -8.24 10.30
N SER A 7 -16.54 -8.29 11.39
CA SER A 7 -16.99 -7.10 12.12
C SER A 7 -15.92 -6.52 13.08
N GLY A 8 -14.64 -6.61 12.72
CA GLY A 8 -13.56 -6.07 13.55
C GLY A 8 -12.16 -5.97 12.91
N GLU A 9 -11.97 -6.39 11.65
CA GLU A 9 -10.67 -6.24 10.99
C GLU A 9 -10.50 -4.82 10.45
N ARG A 10 -9.34 -4.21 10.70
CA ARG A 10 -8.95 -2.91 10.15
C ARG A 10 -7.68 -3.08 9.32
N LEU A 11 -7.78 -2.82 8.03
CA LEU A 11 -6.74 -3.16 7.07
C LEU A 11 -5.95 -1.90 6.71
N LEU A 12 -4.65 -1.92 6.97
CA LEU A 12 -3.74 -0.87 6.49
C LEU A 12 -3.22 -1.23 5.10
N GLY A 13 -3.62 -0.47 4.10
CA GLY A 13 -3.12 -0.54 2.73
C GLY A 13 -1.79 0.20 2.60
N ILE A 14 -0.81 -0.44 1.94
CA ILE A 14 0.54 0.09 1.77
C ILE A 14 0.96 -0.03 0.30
N ASP A 15 1.29 1.11 -0.30
CA ASP A 15 1.99 1.20 -1.58
C ASP A 15 3.45 1.60 -1.32
N LEU A 16 4.40 0.70 -1.61
CA LEU A 16 5.83 0.92 -1.38
C LEU A 16 6.53 1.39 -2.66
N GLY A 17 6.80 2.69 -2.72
CA GLY A 17 7.71 3.28 -3.71
C GLY A 17 9.14 3.45 -3.19
N ASP A 18 10.07 3.79 -4.10
CA ASP A 18 11.48 3.99 -3.72
C ASP A 18 11.70 5.14 -2.73
N ALA A 19 10.90 6.20 -2.82
CA ALA A 19 11.06 7.42 -2.02
C ALA A 19 9.92 7.69 -1.04
N ARG A 20 8.74 7.12 -1.29
CA ARG A 20 7.50 7.42 -0.58
C ARG A 20 6.72 6.14 -0.34
N ILE A 21 5.93 6.14 0.71
CA ILE A 21 5.04 5.04 1.06
C ILE A 21 3.63 5.61 1.14
N GLY A 22 2.80 5.21 0.20
CA GLY A 22 1.37 5.48 0.20
C GLY A 22 0.68 4.66 1.28
N LEU A 23 -0.28 5.27 1.97
CA LEU A 23 -1.00 4.61 3.05
C LEU A 23 -2.51 4.85 2.93
N ALA A 24 -3.29 3.84 3.26
CA ALA A 24 -4.74 3.93 3.38
C ALA A 24 -5.26 2.99 4.47
N ILE A 25 -6.46 3.25 4.98
CA ILE A 25 -7.12 2.40 5.98
C ILE A 25 -8.52 2.01 5.50
N ASP A 26 -8.82 0.72 5.58
CA ASP A 26 -10.20 0.19 5.54
C ASP A 26 -10.60 -0.17 6.96
N ASP A 27 -11.67 0.43 7.47
CA ASP A 27 -12.16 0.16 8.82
C ASP A 27 -13.26 -0.91 8.88
N GLY A 28 -13.55 -1.57 7.75
CA GLY A 28 -14.58 -2.59 7.64
C GLY A 28 -16.01 -2.03 7.56
N ALA A 29 -16.20 -0.71 7.68
CA ALA A 29 -17.51 -0.06 7.56
C ALA A 29 -17.85 0.32 6.10
N GLY A 30 -17.02 -0.09 5.14
CA GLY A 30 -17.23 0.09 3.71
C GLY A 30 -16.47 1.27 3.10
N ASP A 31 -16.01 2.23 3.90
CA ASP A 31 -15.21 3.37 3.42
C ASP A 31 -13.70 3.13 3.60
N ILE A 32 -12.96 3.30 2.51
CA ILE A 32 -11.50 3.27 2.51
C ILE A 32 -11.04 4.72 2.56
N ARG A 33 -10.08 5.06 3.43
CA ARG A 33 -9.56 6.42 3.56
C ARG A 33 -8.06 6.44 3.32
N GLY A 34 -7.63 7.30 2.40
CA GLY A 34 -6.21 7.57 2.20
C GLY A 34 -5.63 8.35 3.38
N LEU A 35 -4.48 7.92 3.88
CA LEU A 35 -3.73 8.55 4.97
C LEU A 35 -2.62 9.47 4.42
N ALA A 36 -1.91 10.14 5.32
CA ALA A 36 -0.75 10.93 4.90
C ALA A 36 0.37 10.02 4.36
N THR A 37 0.83 10.30 3.15
CA THR A 37 1.99 9.64 2.54
C THR A 37 3.24 9.90 3.38
N MET A 38 3.98 8.85 3.71
CA MET A 38 5.27 9.02 4.38
C MET A 38 6.42 9.01 3.39
N ARG A 39 7.53 9.65 3.76
CA ARG A 39 8.80 9.41 3.08
C ARG A 39 9.44 8.14 3.62
N ARG A 40 9.92 7.30 2.71
CA ARG A 40 10.71 6.12 3.07
C ARG A 40 11.96 6.55 3.82
N ALA A 41 12.22 5.94 4.96
CA ALA A 41 13.40 6.25 5.75
C ALA A 41 14.65 5.60 5.16
N ALA A 42 15.82 6.06 5.62
CA ALA A 42 17.10 5.45 5.25
C ALA A 42 17.30 4.08 5.90
N SER A 43 16.62 3.80 7.02
CA SER A 43 16.64 2.53 7.73
C SER A 43 15.23 1.98 7.88
N ILE A 44 15.11 0.66 7.80
CA ILE A 44 13.85 -0.02 8.05
C ILE A 44 13.35 0.18 9.49
N ASP A 45 14.23 0.33 10.47
CA ASP A 45 13.84 0.52 11.87
C ASP A 45 13.05 1.83 12.06
N ASP A 46 13.36 2.85 11.27
CA ASP A 46 12.61 4.11 11.25
C ASP A 46 11.24 3.95 10.59
N ASP A 47 11.16 3.17 9.49
CA ASP A 47 9.88 2.83 8.88
C ASP A 47 9.01 2.04 9.87
N VAL A 48 9.57 1.04 10.56
CA VAL A 48 8.89 0.27 11.62
C VAL A 48 8.34 1.18 12.70
N ARG A 49 9.15 2.11 13.24
CA ARG A 49 8.70 3.03 14.29
C ARG A 49 7.51 3.86 13.84
N ARG A 50 7.59 4.45 12.64
CA ARG A 50 6.51 5.29 12.09
C ARG A 50 5.25 4.48 11.84
N LEU A 51 5.39 3.29 11.25
CA LEU A 51 4.26 2.40 11.00
C LEU A 51 3.65 1.87 12.30
N THR A 52 4.45 1.65 13.35
CA THR A 52 3.94 1.27 14.68
C THR A 52 2.97 2.31 15.21
N THR A 53 3.37 3.59 15.15
CA THR A 53 2.50 4.71 15.57
C THR A 53 1.21 4.75 14.75
N ILE A 54 1.33 4.67 13.41
CA ILE A 54 0.16 4.73 12.52
C ILE A 54 -0.78 3.53 12.74
N CYS A 55 -0.24 2.32 12.85
CA CYS A 55 -1.03 1.12 13.13
C CYS A 55 -1.76 1.22 14.46
N ALA A 56 -1.11 1.75 15.50
CA ALA A 56 -1.75 1.96 16.80
C ALA A 56 -2.88 3.01 16.74
N GLU A 57 -2.64 4.14 16.09
CA GLU A 57 -3.63 5.21 15.91
C GLU A 57 -4.85 4.75 15.11
N GLN A 58 -4.64 4.02 14.02
CA GLN A 58 -5.71 3.50 13.17
C GLN A 58 -6.31 2.19 13.67
N ARG A 59 -5.72 1.58 14.71
CA ARG A 59 -6.04 0.25 15.22
C ARG A 59 -5.98 -0.82 14.13
N ALA A 60 -4.98 -0.73 13.25
CA ALA A 60 -4.79 -1.68 12.17
C ALA A 60 -4.49 -3.08 12.72
N THR A 61 -5.17 -4.09 12.17
CA THR A 61 -5.04 -5.49 12.57
C THR A 61 -4.35 -6.33 11.49
N ARG A 62 -4.17 -5.79 10.28
CA ARG A 62 -3.56 -6.49 9.15
C ARG A 62 -2.97 -5.50 8.15
N LEU A 63 -1.88 -5.89 7.52
CA LEU A 63 -1.22 -5.15 6.44
C LEU A 63 -1.60 -5.75 5.08
N ILE A 64 -1.99 -4.89 4.16
CA ILE A 64 -2.27 -5.25 2.77
C ILE A 64 -1.30 -4.47 1.89
N VAL A 65 -0.41 -5.17 1.19
CA VAL A 65 0.71 -4.54 0.47
C VAL A 65 0.58 -4.81 -1.03
N GLY A 66 0.68 -3.75 -1.83
CA GLY A 66 0.77 -3.88 -3.29
C GLY A 66 2.08 -4.54 -3.67
N LEU A 67 2.02 -5.56 -4.54
CA LEU A 67 3.20 -6.24 -5.06
C LEU A 67 3.35 -5.97 -6.56
N PRO A 68 4.37 -5.21 -6.99
CA PRO A 68 4.64 -4.96 -8.41
C PRO A 68 5.07 -6.25 -9.13
N LEU A 69 4.20 -6.75 -10.00
CA LEU A 69 4.45 -7.93 -10.83
C LEU A 69 4.73 -7.54 -12.29
N HIS A 70 5.49 -8.40 -12.98
CA HIS A 70 5.62 -8.38 -14.42
C HIS A 70 4.31 -8.81 -15.10
N SER A 71 4.23 -8.59 -16.41
CA SER A 71 3.03 -8.91 -17.22
C SER A 71 2.63 -10.38 -17.17
N ASP A 72 3.61 -11.27 -16.96
CA ASP A 72 3.45 -12.72 -16.81
C ASP A 72 3.11 -13.16 -15.37
N GLY A 73 3.03 -12.23 -14.42
CA GLY A 73 2.73 -12.49 -13.01
C GLY A 73 3.96 -12.80 -12.14
N ALA A 74 5.18 -12.79 -12.69
CA ALA A 74 6.39 -12.96 -11.88
C ALA A 74 6.70 -11.68 -11.07
N ALA A 75 7.24 -11.84 -9.86
CA ALA A 75 7.67 -10.70 -9.05
C ALA A 75 8.80 -9.93 -9.75
N SER A 76 8.62 -8.61 -9.89
CA SER A 76 9.67 -7.73 -10.39
C SER A 76 10.79 -7.54 -9.36
N GLU A 77 11.92 -6.94 -9.76
CA GLU A 77 12.98 -6.54 -8.81
C GLU A 77 12.43 -5.64 -7.69
N GLN A 78 11.55 -4.70 -8.04
CA GLN A 78 10.84 -3.89 -7.05
C GLN A 78 9.90 -4.74 -6.20
N GLY A 79 9.18 -5.69 -6.80
CA GLY A 79 8.33 -6.65 -6.11
C GLY A 79 9.09 -7.43 -5.04
N ARG A 80 10.26 -7.98 -5.36
CA ARG A 80 11.12 -8.69 -4.39
C ARG A 80 11.52 -7.80 -3.22
N ARG A 81 11.94 -6.56 -3.49
CA ARG A 81 12.30 -5.58 -2.43
C ARG A 81 11.11 -5.22 -1.57
N THR A 82 9.92 -5.10 -2.16
CA THR A 82 8.67 -4.85 -1.45
C THR A 82 8.29 -6.03 -0.57
N GLU A 83 8.41 -7.25 -1.07
CA GLU A 83 8.16 -8.48 -0.30
C GLU A 83 9.11 -8.57 0.91
N GLU A 84 10.42 -8.41 0.70
CA GLU A 84 11.43 -8.42 1.78
C GLU A 84 11.17 -7.34 2.82
N TRP A 85 10.82 -6.12 2.40
CA TRP A 85 10.48 -5.03 3.30
C TRP A 85 9.21 -5.35 4.08
N ALA A 86 8.15 -5.81 3.42
CA ALA A 86 6.86 -6.12 4.03
C ALA A 86 6.95 -7.24 5.06
N VAL A 87 7.73 -8.30 4.79
CA VAL A 87 7.98 -9.39 5.74
C VAL A 87 8.64 -8.88 7.01
N ARG A 88 9.64 -8.00 6.89
CA ARG A 88 10.35 -7.43 8.05
C ARG A 88 9.44 -6.48 8.86
N ILE A 89 8.66 -5.64 8.18
CA ILE A 89 7.67 -4.78 8.84
C ILE A 89 6.62 -5.61 9.56
N SER A 90 6.05 -6.61 8.90
CA SER A 90 5.04 -7.52 9.47
C SER A 90 5.55 -8.21 10.73
N ALA A 91 6.78 -8.74 10.69
CA ALA A 91 7.41 -9.37 11.84
C ALA A 91 7.62 -8.39 13.00
N ALA A 92 8.10 -7.18 12.72
CA ALA A 92 8.35 -6.17 13.75
C ALA A 92 7.07 -5.62 14.39
N LEU A 93 5.99 -5.50 13.60
CA LEU A 93 4.69 -5.03 14.08
C LEU A 93 3.83 -6.14 14.71
N ALA A 94 4.24 -7.41 14.56
CA ALA A 94 3.45 -8.58 14.90
C ALA A 94 2.04 -8.56 14.27
N LEU A 95 1.93 -8.05 13.04
CA LEU A 95 0.69 -7.98 12.27
C LEU A 95 0.76 -8.90 11.05
N PRO A 96 -0.30 -9.67 10.74
CA PRO A 96 -0.35 -10.45 9.51
C PRO A 96 -0.25 -9.54 8.28
N CYS A 97 0.45 -10.02 7.26
CA CYS A 97 0.63 -9.34 5.99
C CYS A 97 0.11 -10.22 4.83
N GLU A 98 -0.59 -9.59 3.90
CA GLU A 98 -1.05 -10.18 2.64
C GLU A 98 -0.70 -9.26 1.47
N PHE A 99 -0.58 -9.86 0.28
CA PHE A 99 -0.17 -9.17 -0.93
C PHE A 99 -1.30 -9.09 -1.95
N VAL A 100 -1.36 -7.98 -2.66
CA VAL A 100 -2.28 -7.74 -3.76
C VAL A 100 -1.48 -7.50 -5.02
N ASP A 101 -1.95 -8.09 -6.12
CA ASP A 101 -1.42 -7.81 -7.45
C ASP A 101 -1.65 -6.33 -7.80
N GLU A 102 -0.55 -5.60 -7.94
CA GLU A 102 -0.59 -4.14 -8.10
C GLU A 102 -0.54 -3.68 -9.56
N ARG A 103 -0.67 -4.60 -10.53
CA ARG A 103 -0.58 -4.23 -11.95
C ARG A 103 -1.59 -3.12 -12.26
N TYR A 104 -1.09 -2.02 -12.82
CA TYR A 104 -1.87 -0.85 -13.27
C TYR A 104 -2.45 0.08 -12.18
N SER A 105 -2.14 -0.12 -10.89
CA SER A 105 -2.60 0.75 -9.80
C SER A 105 -2.17 2.21 -9.99
N SER A 106 -0.91 2.46 -10.40
CA SER A 106 -0.36 3.81 -10.51
C SER A 106 -1.05 4.62 -11.61
N GLN A 107 -1.39 3.98 -12.73
CA GLN A 107 -2.14 4.63 -13.81
C GLN A 107 -3.57 4.97 -13.35
N ARG A 108 -4.26 4.03 -12.69
CA ARG A 108 -5.59 4.27 -12.12
C ARG A 108 -5.56 5.38 -11.06
N ALA A 109 -4.52 5.43 -10.23
CA ALA A 109 -4.32 6.47 -9.23
C ALA A 109 -4.12 7.84 -9.87
N GLU A 110 -3.27 7.94 -10.89
CA GLU A 110 -3.07 9.16 -11.67
C GLU A 110 -4.36 9.65 -12.33
N GLU A 111 -5.17 8.74 -12.88
CA GLU A 111 -6.46 9.06 -13.49
C GLU A 111 -7.46 9.61 -12.45
N ARG A 112 -7.53 9.02 -11.25
CA ARG A 112 -8.41 9.47 -10.17
C ARG A 112 -7.99 10.80 -9.56
N VAL A 113 -6.69 11.00 -9.34
CA VAL A 113 -6.16 12.26 -8.82
C VAL A 113 -6.23 13.36 -9.88
N GLY A 114 -6.18 12.99 -11.16
CA GLY A 114 -6.21 13.89 -12.29
C GLY A 114 -4.83 14.46 -12.61
N ARG A 115 -4.62 14.83 -13.87
CA ARG A 115 -3.31 15.32 -14.34
C ARG A 115 -2.93 16.64 -13.67
N LEU A 116 -1.71 16.73 -13.13
CA LEU A 116 -1.14 18.00 -12.71
C LEU A 116 -0.69 18.83 -13.92
N GLY A 117 -1.35 19.96 -14.14
CA GLY A 117 -0.97 20.90 -15.21
C GLY A 117 -2.20 21.44 -15.94
N GLY A 118 -2.00 21.94 -17.17
CA GLY A 118 -3.06 22.48 -18.02
C GLY A 118 -3.10 24.02 -18.13
N GLY A 119 -2.22 24.72 -17.41
CA GLY A 119 -2.01 26.16 -17.54
C GLY A 119 -0.78 26.52 -18.37
N ALA A 120 -0.61 27.82 -18.67
CA ALA A 120 0.47 28.34 -19.53
C ALA A 120 1.92 28.12 -19.01
N ARG A 121 2.10 27.67 -17.77
CA ARG A 121 3.42 27.43 -17.16
C ARG A 121 3.44 26.09 -16.41
N PRO A 122 4.56 25.34 -16.45
CA PRO A 122 4.71 24.11 -15.69
C PRO A 122 4.56 24.34 -14.17
N PRO A 123 4.02 23.37 -13.43
CA PRO A 123 3.85 23.45 -11.99
C PRO A 123 5.21 23.54 -11.28
N GLY A 124 5.26 24.33 -10.21
CA GLY A 124 6.45 24.45 -9.35
C GLY A 124 6.74 23.17 -8.54
N PRO A 125 7.94 23.05 -7.93
CA PRO A 125 8.37 21.86 -7.21
C PRO A 125 7.41 21.39 -6.13
N ALA A 126 6.90 22.31 -5.30
CA ALA A 126 5.99 21.97 -4.20
C ALA A 126 4.67 21.36 -4.68
N ARG A 127 4.10 21.88 -5.78
CA ARG A 127 2.88 21.32 -6.38
C ARG A 127 3.11 19.92 -6.96
N ARG A 128 4.28 19.69 -7.56
CA ARG A 128 4.66 18.36 -8.08
C ARG A 128 4.79 17.35 -6.96
N GLU A 129 5.41 17.74 -5.84
CA GLU A 129 5.54 16.87 -4.67
C GLU A 129 4.17 16.54 -4.07
N ALA A 130 3.32 17.54 -3.86
CA ALA A 130 1.97 17.34 -3.33
C ALA A 130 1.13 16.42 -4.24
N HIS A 131 1.26 16.56 -5.56
CA HIS A 131 0.57 15.70 -6.51
C HIS A 131 1.06 14.25 -6.47
N ARG A 132 2.38 14.04 -6.39
CA ARG A 132 2.95 12.69 -6.23
C ARG A 132 2.47 12.03 -4.95
N ALA A 133 2.53 12.75 -3.84
CA ALA A 133 2.01 12.25 -2.56
C ALA A 133 0.51 11.90 -2.65
N ALA A 134 -0.28 12.69 -3.37
CA ALA A 134 -1.68 12.38 -3.60
C ALA A 134 -1.88 11.11 -4.44
N ILE A 135 -1.03 10.86 -5.45
CA ILE A 135 -1.02 9.63 -6.25
C ILE A 135 -0.67 8.43 -5.38
N ASP A 136 0.42 8.46 -4.60
CA ASP A 136 0.80 7.31 -3.76
C ASP A 136 -0.31 7.00 -2.72
N ARG A 137 -0.95 8.03 -2.17
CA ARG A 137 -2.09 7.86 -1.25
C ARG A 137 -3.28 7.20 -1.94
N GLU A 138 -3.57 7.58 -3.19
CA GLU A 138 -4.66 6.97 -3.96
C GLU A 138 -4.31 5.53 -4.38
N ALA A 139 -3.06 5.25 -4.73
CA ALA A 139 -2.58 3.90 -5.00
C ALA A 139 -2.80 2.98 -3.78
N ALA A 140 -2.48 3.45 -2.56
CA ALA A 140 -2.75 2.69 -1.34
C ALA A 140 -4.26 2.44 -1.10
N ARG A 141 -5.14 3.36 -1.49
CA ARG A 141 -6.60 3.11 -1.45
C ARG A 141 -7.00 2.03 -2.44
N LEU A 142 -6.50 2.13 -3.68
CA LEU A 142 -6.74 1.15 -4.73
C LEU A 142 -6.30 -0.25 -4.32
N ILE A 143 -5.15 -0.38 -3.65
CA ILE A 143 -4.69 -1.68 -3.10
C ILE A 143 -5.73 -2.30 -2.17
N LEU A 144 -6.35 -1.52 -1.29
CA LEU A 144 -7.40 -2.01 -0.40
C LEU A 144 -8.71 -2.32 -1.14
N GLU A 145 -9.06 -1.52 -2.15
CA GLU A 145 -10.21 -1.81 -3.02
C GLU A 145 -10.00 -3.12 -3.78
N ASP A 146 -8.82 -3.29 -4.37
CA ASP A 146 -8.43 -4.47 -5.15
C ASP A 146 -8.31 -5.70 -4.25
N TYR A 147 -7.91 -5.55 -2.98
CA TYR A 147 -7.95 -6.64 -2.00
C TYR A 147 -9.37 -7.21 -1.77
N ARG A 148 -10.43 -6.43 -2.04
CA ARG A 148 -11.80 -6.95 -1.95
C ARG A 148 -12.13 -7.93 -3.07
N ASP A 149 -11.36 -7.92 -4.17
CA ASP A 149 -11.43 -8.93 -5.24
C ASP A 149 -10.49 -10.11 -4.93
N PRO A 150 -11.03 -11.32 -4.66
CA PRO A 150 -10.22 -12.49 -4.38
C PRO A 150 -9.25 -12.89 -5.51
N SER A 151 -9.54 -12.51 -6.76
CA SER A 151 -8.69 -12.86 -7.92
C SER A 151 -7.39 -12.05 -7.98
N LEU A 152 -7.33 -10.91 -7.29
CA LEU A 152 -6.15 -10.06 -7.19
C LEU A 152 -5.31 -10.35 -5.94
N ARG A 153 -5.81 -11.20 -5.03
CA ARG A 153 -5.07 -11.62 -3.85
C ARG A 153 -3.99 -12.60 -4.26
N LEU A 154 -2.76 -12.30 -3.88
CA LEU A 154 -1.64 -13.18 -4.13
C LEU A 154 -1.53 -14.21 -3.00
N PRO A 155 -1.17 -15.46 -3.32
CA PRO A 155 -0.85 -16.42 -2.28
C PRO A 155 0.23 -15.85 -1.37
N ARG A 156 0.17 -16.20 -0.08
CA ARG A 156 1.21 -15.83 0.88
C ARG A 156 2.59 -16.09 0.29
N PRO A 157 3.58 -15.22 0.58
CA PRO A 157 4.91 -15.36 0.04
C PRO A 157 5.39 -16.79 0.28
N VAL A 158 5.79 -17.46 -0.80
CA VAL A 158 6.44 -18.78 -0.76
C VAL A 158 7.82 -18.60 -0.15
N GLY A 159 7.84 -18.44 1.17
CA GLY A 159 9.00 -18.19 2.00
C GLY A 159 8.78 -18.78 3.37
N GLY A 160 8.47 -20.08 3.42
CA GLY A 160 8.20 -20.80 4.65
C GLY A 160 7.76 -22.26 4.45
N GLU A 161 8.36 -22.99 3.50
CA GLU A 161 8.42 -24.45 3.63
C GLU A 161 9.74 -24.81 4.32
N ARG A 162 9.60 -25.13 5.61
CA ARG A 162 10.57 -25.73 6.55
C ARG A 162 11.69 -24.85 7.10
#